data_AF-A0AA35Y130-F1
#
_entry.id   AF-A0AA35Y130-F1
#
_cell.length_a   1.000
_cell.length_b   1.000
_cell.length_c   1.000
_cell.angle_alpha   90.00
_cell.angle_beta   90.00
_cell.angle_gamma   90.00
#
_symmetry.space_group_name_H-M   'P 1'
#
loop_
_entity.id
_entity.type
_entity.pdbx_description
1 polymer ?
#
loop_
_entity_poly.entity_id
_entity_poly.type
_entity_poly.pdbx_seq_one_letter_code
_entity_poly.pdbx_strand_id
1 'polypeptide(L)'
;MNSESLIASAAINIGLALVILCLFSVFRKQPANANIYYPRRLALRHTISFDHSSNRFFPSVDWIRDAVRVTEDEILSTLGLDALVLIRFFKLGIKFFVVCSVVGLMVLLPLNYSAVSPELSSSSRSMDSFTISNIPRGSNRLWVHFSSLCFISFFGIYLLHKVM
;
A
#
# COMPACT_ATOMS: atom_id res chain seq x y z
N MET A 1 15.19 2.45 -17.62
CA MET A 1 15.49 1.82 -16.30
C MET A 1 15.38 0.32 -16.49
N ASN A 2 16.38 -0.47 -16.07
CA ASN A 2 16.39 -1.90 -16.35
C ASN A 2 15.45 -2.62 -15.39
N SER A 3 14.68 -3.61 -15.87
CA SER A 3 13.80 -4.45 -15.05
C SER A 3 14.57 -5.08 -13.89
N GLU A 4 15.78 -5.55 -14.16
CA GLU A 4 16.67 -6.20 -13.19
C GLU A 4 16.98 -5.32 -11.99
N SER A 5 17.28 -4.03 -12.21
CA SER A 5 17.61 -3.10 -11.11
C SER A 5 16.39 -2.81 -10.23
N LEU A 6 15.20 -2.77 -10.83
CA LEU A 6 13.97 -2.55 -10.07
C LEU A 6 13.61 -3.79 -9.24
N ILE A 7 13.72 -4.99 -9.82
CA ILE A 7 13.46 -6.25 -9.12
C ILE A 7 14.45 -6.42 -7.97
N ALA A 8 15.75 -6.17 -8.20
CA ALA A 8 16.76 -6.26 -7.15
C ALA A 8 16.47 -5.30 -5.99
N SER A 9 16.17 -4.02 -6.28
CA SER A 9 15.83 -3.03 -5.26
C SER A 9 14.55 -3.39 -4.50
N ALA A 10 13.50 -3.82 -5.21
CA ALA A 10 12.24 -4.25 -4.59
C ALA A 10 12.45 -5.46 -3.69
N ALA A 11 13.21 -6.47 -4.14
CA ALA A 11 13.51 -7.67 -3.36
C ALA A 11 14.25 -7.34 -2.07
N ILE A 12 15.27 -6.47 -2.12
CA ILE A 12 16.03 -6.04 -0.94
C ILE A 12 15.12 -5.28 0.03
N ASN A 13 14.34 -4.31 -0.45
CA ASN A 13 13.46 -3.49 0.39
C ASN A 13 12.34 -4.32 1.03
N ILE A 14 11.70 -5.21 0.27
CA ILE A 14 10.67 -6.11 0.78
C ILE A 14 11.27 -7.10 1.78
N GLY A 15 12.43 -7.69 1.47
CA GLY A 15 13.14 -8.60 2.38
C GLY A 15 13.48 -7.92 3.70
N LEU A 16 14.05 -6.72 3.65
CA LEU A 16 14.36 -5.93 4.85
C LEU A 16 13.09 -5.60 5.65
N ALA A 17 12.01 -5.19 4.98
CA ALA A 17 10.73 -4.92 5.63
C ALA A 17 10.20 -6.17 6.34
N LEU A 18 10.25 -7.36 5.72
CA LEU A 18 9.84 -8.62 6.34
C LEU A 18 10.68 -8.96 7.57
N VAL A 19 12.01 -8.78 7.50
CA VAL A 19 12.89 -8.99 8.66
C VAL A 19 12.51 -8.06 9.81
N ILE A 20 12.31 -6.77 9.54
CA ILE A 20 11.91 -5.79 10.55
C ILE A 20 10.53 -6.15 11.14
N LEU A 21 9.56 -6.53 10.32
CA LEU A 21 8.23 -6.94 10.77
C LEU A 21 8.27 -8.21 11.62
N CYS A 22 9.12 -9.18 11.27
CA CYS A 22 9.35 -10.38 12.08
C CYS A 22 9.97 -10.02 13.43
N LEU A 23 11.03 -9.20 13.45
CA LEU A 23 11.65 -8.73 14.69
C LEU A 23 10.66 -7.97 15.56
N PHE A 24 9.88 -7.04 14.97
CA PHE A 24 8.81 -6.33 15.65
C PHE A 24 7.79 -7.30 16.26
N SER A 25 7.34 -8.30 15.49
CA SER A 25 6.37 -9.28 15.97
C SER A 25 6.88 -10.10 17.15
N VAL A 26 8.17 -10.43 17.18
CA VAL A 26 8.77 -11.18 18.30
C VAL A 26 8.99 -10.26 19.50
N PHE A 27 9.59 -9.08 19.27
CA PHE A 27 9.91 -8.12 20.32
C PHE A 27 8.69 -7.57 21.05
N ARG A 28 7.58 -7.36 20.34
CA ARG A 28 6.31 -6.94 20.93
C ARG A 28 5.75 -7.95 21.94
N LYS A 29 6.01 -9.26 21.74
CA LYS A 29 5.51 -10.32 22.63
C LYS A 29 6.40 -10.52 23.87
N GLN A 30 7.60 -9.92 23.91
CA GLN A 30 8.52 -10.05 25.04
C GLN A 30 8.11 -9.12 26.20
N PRO A 31 7.96 -9.64 27.43
CA PRO A 31 7.50 -8.86 28.59
C PRO A 31 8.53 -7.79 28.98
N ALA A 32 9.82 -8.04 28.74
CA ALA A 32 10.87 -7.05 28.96
C ALA A 32 10.65 -5.75 28.16
N ASN A 33 10.01 -5.85 26.98
CA ASN A 33 9.76 -4.72 26.10
C ASN A 33 8.35 -4.12 26.28
N ALA A 34 7.57 -4.59 27.25
CA ALA A 34 6.18 -4.15 27.47
C ALA A 34 6.05 -2.63 27.64
N ASN A 35 7.03 -2.02 28.33
CA ASN A 35 7.05 -0.58 28.58
C ASN A 35 7.16 0.25 27.29
N ILE A 36 7.85 -0.28 26.27
CA ILE A 36 8.09 0.42 24.99
C ILE A 36 6.88 0.26 24.06
N TYR A 37 6.34 -0.96 23.95
CA TYR A 37 5.27 -1.25 22.97
C TYR A 37 3.86 -0.97 23.48
N TYR A 38 3.64 -0.97 24.80
CA TYR A 38 2.31 -0.76 25.39
C TYR A 38 2.27 0.32 26.50
N PRO A 39 2.94 1.48 26.34
CA PRO A 39 3.05 2.49 27.39
C PRO A 39 1.67 2.99 27.85
N ARG A 40 0.75 3.17 26.89
CA ARG A 40 -0.62 3.61 27.17
C ARG A 40 -1.42 2.60 28.01
N ARG A 41 -1.30 1.31 27.71
CA ARG A 41 -2.02 0.26 28.46
C ARG A 41 -1.51 0.19 29.89
N LEU A 42 -0.20 0.34 30.08
CA LEU A 42 0.43 0.41 31.39
C LEU A 42 0.01 1.67 32.16
N ALA A 43 -0.06 2.82 31.50
CA ALA A 43 -0.55 4.07 32.10
C ALA A 43 -2.00 3.95 32.59
N LEU A 44 -2.84 3.24 31.84
CA LEU A 44 -4.23 2.95 32.21
C LEU A 44 -4.37 1.76 33.19
N ARG A 45 -3.27 1.21 33.70
CA ARG A 45 -3.22 0.02 34.58
C ARG A 45 -3.97 -1.20 34.02
N HIS A 46 -4.09 -1.31 32.70
CA HIS A 46 -4.64 -2.50 32.08
C HIS A 46 -3.65 -3.68 32.20
N THR A 47 -4.16 -4.83 32.62
CA THR A 47 -3.37 -6.07 32.66
C THR A 47 -3.01 -6.50 31.24
N ILE A 48 -1.71 -6.66 30.99
CA ILE A 48 -1.19 -7.21 29.73
C ILE A 48 -0.88 -8.68 29.99
N SER A 49 -1.71 -9.56 29.47
CA SER A 49 -1.43 -11.00 29.49
C SER A 49 -0.40 -11.30 28.40
N PHE A 50 0.76 -11.81 28.79
CA PHE A 50 1.78 -12.29 27.88
C PHE A 50 1.70 -13.81 27.81
N ASP A 51 1.59 -14.36 26.60
CA ASP A 51 1.66 -15.81 26.42
C ASP A 51 3.04 -16.31 26.87
N HIS A 52 3.07 -17.18 27.89
CA HIS A 52 4.28 -17.78 28.44
C HIS A 52 4.76 -19.00 27.64
N SER A 53 4.03 -19.41 26.61
CA SER A 53 4.44 -20.49 25.72
C SER A 53 5.66 -20.10 24.86
N SER A 54 6.34 -21.12 24.32
CA SER A 54 7.42 -20.95 23.33
C SER A 54 6.95 -20.24 22.05
N ASN A 55 5.63 -20.15 21.82
CA ASN A 55 5.04 -19.47 20.67
C ASN A 55 5.29 -17.95 20.65
N ARG A 56 5.80 -17.40 21.76
CA ARG A 56 6.27 -16.01 21.87
C ARG A 56 7.43 -15.67 20.93
N PHE A 57 8.28 -16.65 20.61
CA PHE A 57 9.45 -16.46 19.75
C PHE A 57 9.15 -16.58 18.26
N PHE A 58 7.94 -17.04 17.91
CA PHE A 58 7.50 -17.15 16.52
C PHE A 58 6.81 -15.85 16.08
N PRO A 59 7.15 -15.31 14.89
CA PRO A 59 6.44 -14.16 14.33
C PRO A 59 4.98 -14.52 14.04
N SER A 60 4.06 -13.62 14.37
CA SER A 60 2.63 -13.76 14.13
C SER A 60 2.08 -12.49 13.49
N VAL A 61 1.10 -12.65 12.60
CA VAL A 61 0.42 -11.54 11.92
C VAL A 61 -0.86 -11.09 12.64
N ASP A 62 -1.17 -11.65 13.80
CA ASP A 62 -2.42 -11.37 14.54
C ASP A 62 -2.58 -9.88 14.88
N TRP A 63 -1.47 -9.19 15.15
CA TRP A 63 -1.48 -7.75 15.44
C TRP A 63 -2.00 -6.91 14.27
N ILE A 64 -1.88 -7.39 13.02
CA ILE A 64 -2.43 -6.71 11.83
C ILE A 64 -3.95 -6.80 11.87
N ARG A 65 -4.49 -7.99 12.16
CA ARG A 65 -5.94 -8.20 12.28
C ARG A 65 -6.53 -7.33 13.38
N ASP A 66 -5.85 -7.26 14.52
CA ASP A 66 -6.27 -6.42 15.63
C ASP A 66 -6.26 -4.94 15.24
N ALA A 67 -5.21 -4.48 14.54
CA ALA A 67 -5.10 -3.09 14.08
C ALA A 67 -6.18 -2.69 13.07
N VAL A 68 -6.56 -3.61 12.16
CA VAL A 68 -7.59 -3.35 11.13
C VAL A 68 -9.01 -3.39 11.72
N ARG A 69 -9.22 -4.10 12.83
CA ARG A 69 -10.54 -4.21 13.49
C ARG A 69 -10.93 -2.96 14.27
N VAL A 70 -9.98 -2.10 14.65
CA VAL A 70 -10.24 -0.89 15.43
C VAL A 70 -11.22 0.04 14.70
N THR A 71 -12.28 0.45 15.39
CA THR A 71 -13.34 1.30 14.82
C THR A 71 -12.96 2.78 14.85
N GLU A 72 -13.62 3.59 14.01
CA GLU A 72 -13.38 5.04 13.98
C GLU A 72 -13.80 5.72 15.29
N ASP A 73 -14.87 5.24 15.93
CA ASP A 73 -15.34 5.75 17.23
C ASP A 73 -14.36 5.43 18.36
N GLU A 74 -13.72 4.26 18.30
CA GLU A 74 -12.65 3.87 19.22
C GLU A 74 -11.40 4.74 19.00
N ILE A 75 -11.02 5.01 17.75
CA ILE A 75 -9.91 5.92 17.42
C ILE A 75 -10.23 7.33 17.92
N LEU A 76 -11.45 7.83 17.73
CA LEU A 76 -11.85 9.16 18.17
C LEU A 76 -11.80 9.30 19.69
N SER A 77 -12.36 8.32 20.41
CA SER A 77 -12.43 8.35 21.87
C SER A 77 -11.06 8.11 22.53
N THR A 78 -10.17 7.36 21.88
CA THR A 78 -8.85 7.04 22.43
C THR A 78 -7.75 7.98 21.92
N LEU A 79 -7.63 8.22 20.63
CA LEU A 79 -6.52 8.96 20.01
C LEU A 79 -6.89 10.40 19.62
N GLY A 80 -8.18 10.73 19.64
CA GLY A 80 -8.68 12.07 19.32
C GLY A 80 -8.92 12.30 17.83
N LEU A 81 -9.30 13.54 17.51
CA LEU A 81 -9.73 13.92 16.15
C LEU A 81 -8.59 13.91 15.13
N ASP A 82 -7.39 14.36 15.51
CA ASP A 82 -6.24 14.44 14.60
C ASP A 82 -5.83 13.05 14.06
N ALA A 83 -5.69 12.08 14.97
CA ALA A 83 -5.41 10.69 14.61
C ALA A 83 -6.52 10.09 13.74
N LEU A 84 -7.79 10.40 14.01
CA LEU A 84 -8.91 9.95 13.18
C LEU A 84 -8.80 10.49 11.74
N VAL A 85 -8.51 11.78 11.57
CA VAL A 85 -8.36 12.42 10.26
C VAL A 85 -7.19 11.79 9.49
N LEU A 86 -6.05 11.55 10.16
CA LEU A 86 -4.89 10.89 9.55
C LEU A 86 -5.23 9.47 9.06
N ILE A 87 -5.92 8.67 9.88
CA ILE A 87 -6.33 7.32 9.50
C ILE A 87 -7.35 7.36 8.34
N ARG A 88 -8.28 8.31 8.34
CA ARG A 88 -9.21 8.51 7.22
C ARG A 88 -8.49 8.88 5.93
N PHE A 89 -7.45 9.72 6.01
CA PHE A 89 -6.60 10.05 4.87
C PHE A 89 -5.90 8.81 4.29
N PHE A 90 -5.32 7.93 5.13
CA PHE A 90 -4.74 6.67 4.64
C PHE A 90 -5.78 5.74 4.02
N LYS A 91 -6.96 5.59 4.64
CA LYS A 91 -8.07 4.79 4.08
C LYS A 91 -8.53 5.34 2.72
N LEU A 92 -8.61 6.67 2.58
CA LEU A 92 -8.91 7.35 1.32
C LEU A 92 -7.84 7.03 0.26
N GLY A 93 -6.57 7.19 0.61
CA GLY A 93 -5.44 6.89 -0.28
C GLY A 93 -5.47 5.46 -0.77
N ILE A 94 -5.66 4.47 0.12
CA ILE A 94 -5.76 3.06 -0.27
C ILE A 94 -6.91 2.82 -1.26
N LYS A 95 -8.11 3.36 -0.98
CA LYS A 95 -9.27 3.21 -1.89
C LYS A 95 -9.00 3.83 -3.26
N PHE A 96 -8.39 5.01 -3.28
CA PHE A 96 -8.04 5.70 -4.51
C PHE A 96 -7.00 4.92 -5.33
N PHE A 97 -5.88 4.53 -4.70
CA PHE A 97 -4.81 3.81 -5.37
C PHE A 97 -5.25 2.43 -5.86
N VAL A 98 -6.12 1.71 -5.15
CA VAL A 98 -6.66 0.42 -5.64
C VAL A 98 -7.38 0.59 -6.97
N VAL A 99 -8.25 1.59 -7.10
CA VAL A 99 -8.96 1.85 -8.37
C VAL A 99 -7.98 2.28 -9.47
N CYS A 100 -7.03 3.16 -9.16
CA CYS A 100 -5.99 3.56 -10.09
C CYS A 100 -5.15 2.36 -10.56
N SER A 101 -4.80 1.45 -9.66
CA SER A 101 -4.06 0.23 -9.98
C SER A 101 -4.88 -0.72 -10.87
N VAL A 102 -6.17 -0.91 -10.60
CA VAL A 102 -7.04 -1.74 -11.46
C VAL A 102 -7.13 -1.15 -12.87
N VAL A 103 -7.41 0.16 -12.99
CA VAL A 103 -7.47 0.83 -14.31
C VAL A 103 -6.11 0.78 -15.00
N GLY A 104 -5.03 1.04 -14.27
CA GLY A 104 -3.67 1.00 -14.80
C GLY A 104 -3.27 -0.36 -15.33
N LEU A 105 -3.50 -1.43 -14.55
CA LEU A 105 -3.08 -2.79 -14.88
C LEU A 105 -3.99 -3.46 -15.91
N MET A 106 -5.30 -3.23 -15.85
CA MET A 106 -6.27 -3.93 -16.72
C MET A 106 -6.55 -3.20 -18.03
N VAL A 107 -6.43 -1.86 -18.06
CA VAL A 107 -6.78 -1.05 -19.23
C VAL A 107 -5.53 -0.45 -19.88
N LEU A 108 -4.74 0.30 -19.12
CA LEU A 108 -3.64 1.07 -19.68
C LEU A 108 -2.44 0.20 -20.04
N LEU A 109 -2.10 -0.79 -19.21
CA LEU A 109 -0.94 -1.65 -19.40
C LEU A 109 -1.04 -2.50 -20.69
N PRO A 110 -2.15 -3.22 -20.97
CA PRO A 110 -2.28 -4.00 -22.20
C PRO A 110 -2.34 -3.10 -23.45
N LEU A 111 -2.96 -1.91 -23.33
CA LEU A 111 -3.07 -0.94 -24.41
C LEU A 111 -1.71 -0.38 -24.82
N ASN A 112 -0.85 -0.06 -23.84
CA ASN A 112 0.51 0.42 -24.06
C ASN A 112 1.38 -0.67 -24.70
N TYR A 113 1.29 -1.90 -24.18
CA TYR A 113 2.06 -3.03 -24.72
C TYR A 113 1.65 -3.37 -26.17
N SER A 114 0.34 -3.34 -26.47
CA SER A 114 -0.18 -3.59 -27.83
C SER A 114 0.14 -2.47 -28.84
N ALA A 115 0.73 -1.36 -28.40
CA ALA A 115 1.18 -0.26 -29.27
C ALA A 115 2.63 -0.41 -29.74
N VAL A 116 3.37 -1.37 -29.18
CA VAL A 116 4.77 -1.61 -29.55
C VAL A 116 4.83 -2.21 -30.96
N SER A 117 5.48 -1.50 -31.89
CA SER A 117 5.74 -2.00 -33.25
C SER A 117 6.81 -3.11 -33.25
N PRO A 118 6.71 -4.14 -34.12
CA PRO A 118 7.68 -5.24 -34.20
C PRO A 118 9.13 -4.82 -34.49
N GLU A 119 9.33 -3.67 -35.14
CA GLU A 119 10.65 -3.12 -35.44
C GLU A 119 11.33 -2.51 -34.19
N LEU A 120 10.54 -2.07 -33.21
CA LEU A 120 11.04 -1.49 -31.95
C LEU A 120 11.33 -2.54 -30.88
N SER A 121 10.73 -3.74 -30.97
CA SER A 121 10.79 -4.77 -29.92
C SER A 121 12.15 -5.42 -29.73
N SER A 122 13.04 -5.37 -30.74
CA SER A 122 14.41 -5.90 -30.64
C SER A 122 15.31 -5.03 -29.75
N SER A 123 15.06 -3.72 -29.70
CA SER A 123 15.83 -2.72 -28.95
C SER A 123 15.20 -2.36 -27.59
N SER A 124 13.87 -2.42 -27.48
CA SER A 124 13.10 -1.93 -26.33
C SER A 124 12.73 -3.00 -25.28
N ARG A 125 13.67 -3.84 -24.85
CA ARG A 125 13.50 -4.71 -23.66
C ARG A 125 13.42 -3.94 -22.31
N SER A 126 13.32 -2.61 -22.37
CA SER A 126 13.29 -1.68 -21.24
C SER A 126 11.84 -1.35 -20.84
N MET A 127 11.66 -0.86 -19.60
CA MET A 127 10.37 -0.45 -19.03
C MET A 127 9.61 0.60 -19.87
N ASP A 128 10.29 1.22 -20.82
CA ASP A 128 9.74 2.22 -21.74
C ASP A 128 8.59 1.65 -22.59
N SER A 129 8.56 0.33 -22.81
CA SER A 129 7.49 -0.43 -23.52
C SER A 129 6.11 -0.36 -22.85
N PHE A 130 6.03 0.01 -21.57
CA PHE A 130 4.76 0.14 -20.84
C PHE A 130 4.26 1.58 -20.73
N THR A 131 4.94 2.52 -21.38
CA THR A 131 4.62 3.94 -21.28
C THR A 131 3.89 4.45 -22.52
N ILE A 132 3.34 5.66 -22.42
CA ILE A 132 2.62 6.33 -23.50
C ILE A 132 3.52 6.69 -24.69
N SER A 133 4.86 6.63 -24.53
CA SER A 133 5.82 6.92 -25.60
C SER A 133 5.75 5.94 -26.77
N ASN A 134 5.13 4.77 -26.57
CA ASN A 134 4.96 3.77 -27.63
C ASN A 134 3.76 4.09 -28.55
N ILE A 135 2.94 5.08 -28.23
CA ILE A 135 1.75 5.40 -29.02
C ILE A 135 2.11 6.38 -30.15
N PRO A 136 1.89 6.02 -31.43
CA PRO A 136 2.18 6.91 -32.55
C PRO A 136 1.27 8.14 -32.56
N ARG A 137 1.81 9.28 -33.00
CA ARG A 137 1.06 10.55 -33.11
C ARG A 137 -0.13 10.38 -34.05
N GLY A 138 -1.31 10.81 -33.61
CA GLY A 138 -2.57 10.65 -34.36
C GLY A 138 -3.33 9.35 -34.10
N SER A 139 -2.87 8.50 -33.17
CA SER A 139 -3.60 7.28 -32.80
C SER A 139 -4.84 7.56 -31.96
N ASN A 140 -5.96 6.92 -32.29
CA ASN A 140 -7.20 6.95 -31.48
C ASN A 140 -7.03 6.36 -30.07
N ARG A 141 -5.90 5.71 -29.78
CA ARG A 141 -5.59 5.11 -28.46
C ARG A 141 -5.40 6.15 -27.35
N LEU A 142 -5.02 7.38 -27.69
CA LEU A 142 -4.84 8.46 -26.71
C LEU A 142 -6.15 8.82 -25.98
N TRP A 143 -7.30 8.65 -26.64
CA TRP A 143 -8.61 8.88 -26.04
C TRP A 143 -8.89 7.98 -24.84
N VAL A 144 -8.34 6.76 -24.82
CA VAL A 144 -8.48 5.85 -23.66
C VAL A 144 -7.70 6.37 -22.46
N HIS A 145 -6.51 6.94 -22.67
CA HIS A 145 -5.76 7.60 -21.60
C HIS A 145 -6.52 8.81 -21.06
N PHE A 146 -7.05 9.65 -21.95
CA PHE A 146 -7.85 10.81 -21.56
C PHE A 146 -9.10 10.41 -20.77
N SER A 147 -9.86 9.43 -21.27
CA SER A 147 -11.04 8.91 -20.57
C SER A 147 -10.70 8.31 -19.21
N SER A 148 -9.59 7.57 -19.10
CA SER A 148 -9.13 6.99 -17.84
C SER A 148 -8.72 8.07 -16.85
N LEU A 149 -8.05 9.13 -17.32
CA LEU A 149 -7.70 10.29 -16.50
C LEU A 149 -8.96 10.97 -15.97
N CYS A 150 -9.93 11.29 -16.83
CA CYS A 150 -11.20 11.88 -16.42
C CYS A 150 -11.90 11.03 -15.37
N PHE A 151 -12.00 9.71 -15.60
CA PHE A 151 -12.61 8.77 -14.65
C PHE A 151 -11.90 8.79 -13.28
N ILE A 152 -10.57 8.67 -13.25
CA ILE A 152 -9.78 8.70 -12.01
C ILE A 152 -9.94 10.05 -11.30
N SER A 153 -9.94 11.17 -12.03
CA SER A 153 -10.13 12.50 -11.46
C SER A 153 -11.51 12.67 -10.83
N PHE A 154 -12.59 12.31 -11.54
CA PHE A 154 -13.95 12.36 -10.98
C PHE A 154 -14.10 11.44 -9.77
N PHE A 155 -13.53 10.24 -9.83
CA PHE A 155 -13.54 9.30 -8.71
C PHE A 155 -12.79 9.84 -7.49
N GLY A 156 -11.62 10.48 -7.72
CA GLY A 156 -10.85 11.14 -6.67
C GLY A 156 -11.63 12.26 -5.99
N ILE A 157 -12.28 13.13 -6.76
CA ILE A 157 -13.14 14.21 -6.24
C ILE A 157 -14.32 13.63 -5.46
N TYR A 158 -14.98 12.59 -5.99
CA TYR A 158 -16.07 11.91 -5.29
C TYR A 158 -15.63 11.32 -3.96
N LEU A 159 -14.48 10.64 -3.91
CA LEU A 159 -13.95 10.08 -2.67
C LEU A 159 -13.58 11.17 -1.67
N LEU A 160 -13.01 12.28 -2.13
CA LEU A 160 -12.68 13.43 -1.27
C LEU A 160 -13.95 14.00 -0.62
N HIS A 161 -14.98 14.26 -1.43
CA HIS A 161 -16.27 14.77 -0.95
C HIS A 161 -17.01 13.78 -0.03
N LYS A 162 -16.76 12.48 -0.18
CA LYS A 162 -17.38 11.46 0.68
C LYS A 162 -16.68 11.30 2.03
N VAL A 163 -15.37 11.56 2.07
CA VAL A 163 -14.54 11.34 3.27
C VAL A 163 -14.44 12.59 4.16
N MET A 164 -14.53 13.77 3.55
CA MET A 164 -14.51 15.07 4.23
C MET A 164 -15.93 15.64 4.33
#